data_AF-A0AAP9JIQ0-F1
#
_entry.id   AF-A0AAP9JIQ0-F1
#
_cell.length_a   1.000
_cell.length_b   1.000
_cell.length_c   1.000
_cell.angle_alpha   90.00
_cell.angle_beta   90.00
_cell.angle_gamma   90.00
#
_symmetry.space_group_name_H-M   'P 1'
#
loop_
_entity.id
_entity.type
_entity.pdbx_description
1 polymer ?
#
loop_
_entity_poly.entity_id
_entity_poly.type
_entity_poly.pdbx_seq_one_letter_code
_entity_poly.pdbx_strand_id
1 'polypeptide(L)'
;MSKTETEQNPLSLFEFWPGSIFYTPIVLYWIAMGLKYRDLSIPTAANPRIETGGLCGESKSSILDMAGPVAKDAIAPYAIFESGFGSLERALTAMEQSGLSFPVVVKPDIGCNGTGVKLVHTREQMEDVLPQFPDNVALMVQELIDYPVEAGLFYIRHPDQTQGRITSVTYKEAPVLTGNGRSTIEELIMRDPRMGQVPQLYLPRLAGREKTVLAEGERLPLVFAGNHCKGSVFRDGRADTTPELTARLDAIMKDVPDFYFGRVDVKVPSIEALQRGEDLRIIEINGVGSEAIHIWDRRTTLWEAYRAQFSHYRQTFLIGAANKARGWKTSGAFGMLHSWRKQRRLLASYPMND
;
A
#
# COMPACT_ATOMS: atom_id res chain seq x y z
N MET A 1 25.48 15.13 21.44
CA MET A 1 24.37 15.26 20.48
C MET A 1 24.88 16.12 19.33
N SER A 2 25.12 15.50 18.17
CA SER A 2 25.66 16.16 16.97
C SER A 2 24.65 17.15 16.39
N LYS A 3 25.16 18.24 15.83
CA LYS A 3 24.48 19.43 15.29
C LYS A 3 23.64 19.20 14.00
N THR A 4 23.03 18.04 13.78
CA THR A 4 22.60 17.63 12.42
C THR A 4 21.14 17.17 12.22
N GLU A 5 20.24 17.36 13.18
CA GLU A 5 18.79 17.08 12.95
C GLU A 5 17.94 18.34 12.75
N THR A 6 18.40 19.52 13.18
CA THR A 6 17.62 20.75 13.21
C THR A 6 17.60 21.55 11.90
N GLU A 7 18.35 21.15 10.86
CA GLU A 7 18.42 21.85 9.55
C GLU A 7 17.86 21.06 8.36
N GLN A 8 17.24 19.89 8.58
CA GLN A 8 16.71 19.09 7.47
C GLN A 8 15.26 19.48 7.16
N ASN A 9 14.97 19.79 5.89
CA ASN A 9 13.63 20.07 5.40
C ASN A 9 12.66 18.93 5.80
N PRO A 10 11.53 19.22 6.47
CA PRO A 10 10.58 18.19 6.90
C PRO A 10 9.84 17.50 5.75
N LEU A 11 9.89 18.08 4.54
CA LEU A 11 9.30 17.54 3.31
C LEU A 11 10.39 17.23 2.29
N SER A 12 10.16 16.21 1.46
CA SER A 12 10.98 15.99 0.27
C SER A 12 10.69 17.07 -0.79
N LEU A 13 11.67 17.35 -1.66
CA LEU A 13 11.55 18.38 -2.70
C LEU A 13 10.32 18.19 -3.60
N PHE A 14 9.99 16.93 -3.90
CA PHE A 14 8.98 16.55 -4.89
C PHE A 14 7.76 15.84 -4.27
N GLU A 15 7.69 15.75 -2.94
CA GLU A 15 6.69 14.96 -2.20
C GLU A 15 5.25 15.31 -2.59
N PHE A 16 4.98 16.60 -2.85
CA PHE A 16 3.65 17.10 -3.24
C PHE A 16 3.64 17.78 -4.61
N TRP A 17 4.59 17.45 -5.48
CA TRP A 17 4.54 17.93 -6.86
C TRP A 17 3.30 17.39 -7.57
N PRO A 18 2.73 18.14 -8.54
CA PRO A 18 1.69 17.60 -9.40
C PRO A 18 2.13 16.27 -10.00
N GLY A 19 1.32 15.23 -9.83
CA GLY A 19 1.66 13.89 -10.32
C GLY A 19 1.97 13.86 -11.81
N SER A 20 1.33 14.71 -12.62
CA SER A 20 1.66 14.86 -14.04
C SER A 20 3.13 15.25 -14.27
N ILE A 21 3.68 16.15 -13.47
CA ILE A 21 5.08 16.60 -13.58
C ILE A 21 6.02 15.47 -13.16
N PHE A 22 5.79 14.90 -11.97
CA PHE A 22 6.66 13.85 -11.44
C PHE A 22 6.66 12.59 -12.33
N TYR A 23 5.49 12.15 -12.81
CA TYR A 23 5.35 10.91 -13.57
C TYR A 23 5.58 11.05 -15.09
N THR A 24 5.67 12.26 -15.66
CA THR A 24 5.91 12.43 -17.12
C THR A 24 7.18 11.70 -17.58
N PRO A 25 8.36 11.86 -16.94
CA PRO A 25 9.56 11.12 -17.35
C PRO A 25 9.38 9.60 -17.28
N ILE A 26 8.63 9.10 -16.29
CA ILE A 26 8.32 7.68 -16.11
C ILE A 26 7.45 7.16 -17.25
N VAL A 27 6.40 7.90 -17.64
CA VAL A 27 5.54 7.54 -18.78
C VAL A 27 6.33 7.52 -20.08
N LEU A 28 7.19 8.51 -20.32
CA LEU A 28 8.05 8.54 -21.51
C LEU A 28 9.01 7.34 -21.55
N TYR A 29 9.59 6.98 -20.41
CA TYR A 29 10.43 5.80 -20.29
C TYR A 29 9.65 4.50 -20.60
N TRP A 30 8.43 4.36 -20.06
CA TRP A 30 7.56 3.23 -20.34
C TRP A 30 7.24 3.13 -21.84
N ILE A 31 6.91 4.23 -22.49
CA ILE A 31 6.65 4.27 -23.95
C ILE A 31 7.90 3.84 -24.72
N ALA A 32 9.06 4.38 -24.39
CA ALA A 32 10.33 4.02 -25.05
C ALA A 32 10.64 2.52 -24.90
N MET A 33 10.43 1.96 -23.71
CA MET A 33 10.58 0.52 -23.46
C MET A 33 9.52 -0.30 -24.21
N GLY A 34 8.26 0.13 -24.21
CA GLY A 34 7.20 -0.53 -24.98
C GLY A 34 7.48 -0.56 -26.48
N LEU A 35 8.04 0.51 -27.05
CA LEU A 35 8.49 0.55 -28.43
C LEU A 35 9.66 -0.42 -28.66
N LYS A 36 10.65 -0.45 -27.75
CA LYS A 36 11.79 -1.39 -27.81
C LYS A 36 11.35 -2.85 -27.82
N TYR A 37 10.38 -3.22 -26.98
CA TYR A 37 9.84 -4.59 -26.93
C TYR A 37 8.68 -4.83 -27.91
N ARG A 38 8.28 -3.80 -28.67
CA ARG A 38 7.17 -3.81 -29.64
C ARG A 38 5.82 -4.21 -29.02
N ASP A 39 5.65 -3.95 -27.73
CA ASP A 39 4.47 -4.26 -26.94
C ASP A 39 4.46 -3.41 -25.66
N LEU A 40 3.53 -2.46 -25.59
CA LEU A 40 3.36 -1.56 -24.44
C LEU A 40 2.82 -2.26 -23.19
N SER A 41 2.32 -3.49 -23.33
CA SER A 41 1.73 -4.29 -22.26
C SER A 41 2.66 -5.39 -21.74
N ILE A 42 3.93 -5.42 -22.13
CA ILE A 42 4.92 -6.39 -21.62
C ILE A 42 4.94 -6.48 -20.09
N PRO A 43 4.91 -5.36 -19.34
CA PRO A 43 4.91 -5.42 -17.89
C PRO A 43 3.76 -6.21 -17.28
N THR A 44 2.60 -6.33 -17.96
CA THR A 44 1.46 -7.10 -17.42
C THR A 44 1.75 -8.61 -17.38
N ALA A 45 2.74 -9.10 -18.13
CA ALA A 45 3.19 -10.48 -18.06
C ALA A 45 4.22 -10.71 -16.94
N ALA A 46 4.59 -9.68 -16.16
CA ALA A 46 5.53 -9.83 -15.07
C ALA A 46 4.99 -10.74 -13.95
N ASN A 47 3.70 -10.64 -13.61
CA ASN A 47 3.01 -11.57 -12.71
C ASN A 47 1.83 -12.21 -13.46
N PRO A 48 2.05 -13.24 -14.27
CA PRO A 48 1.11 -13.62 -15.31
C PRO A 48 -0.21 -14.22 -14.82
N ARG A 49 -0.32 -14.56 -13.53
CA ARG A 49 -1.56 -15.04 -12.90
C ARG A 49 -2.43 -13.93 -12.30
N ILE A 50 -1.92 -12.71 -12.22
CA ILE A 50 -2.62 -11.55 -11.67
C ILE A 50 -3.23 -10.75 -12.82
N GLU A 51 -4.46 -10.26 -12.65
CA GLU A 51 -5.10 -9.37 -13.63
C GLU A 51 -4.17 -8.19 -13.96
N THR A 52 -3.85 -8.02 -15.25
CA THR A 52 -2.85 -7.05 -15.75
C THR A 52 -1.47 -7.09 -15.08
N GLY A 53 -1.08 -8.21 -14.48
CA GLY A 53 0.14 -8.32 -13.68
C GLY A 53 0.07 -7.52 -12.36
N GLY A 54 -1.12 -7.04 -11.99
CA GLY A 54 -1.36 -6.10 -10.90
C GLY A 54 -0.98 -4.68 -11.26
N LEU A 55 -1.09 -4.28 -12.54
CA LEU A 55 -0.91 -2.89 -12.97
C LEU A 55 -2.15 -2.06 -12.66
N CYS A 56 -3.34 -2.61 -12.89
CA CYS A 56 -4.62 -1.99 -12.61
C CYS A 56 -5.77 -3.01 -12.59
N GLY A 57 -6.77 -2.74 -11.75
CA GLY A 57 -8.03 -3.49 -11.70
C GLY A 57 -7.95 -4.84 -10.99
N GLU A 58 -6.80 -5.20 -10.42
CA GLU A 58 -6.62 -6.44 -9.68
C GLU A 58 -7.51 -6.51 -8.43
N SER A 59 -8.06 -7.70 -8.19
CA SER A 59 -8.74 -8.09 -6.95
C SER A 59 -7.69 -8.47 -5.92
N LYS A 60 -7.84 -7.99 -4.68
CA LYS A 60 -6.97 -8.36 -3.56
C LYS A 60 -7.13 -9.83 -3.22
N SER A 61 -8.37 -10.32 -3.09
CA SER A 61 -8.60 -11.73 -2.80
C SER A 61 -8.05 -12.63 -3.89
N SER A 62 -8.16 -12.25 -5.17
CA SER A 62 -7.58 -13.04 -6.27
C SER A 62 -6.08 -13.28 -6.14
N ILE A 63 -5.33 -12.39 -5.47
CA ILE A 63 -3.90 -12.58 -5.20
C ILE A 63 -3.71 -13.43 -3.94
N LEU A 64 -4.42 -13.09 -2.87
CA LEU A 64 -4.30 -13.76 -1.58
C LEU A 64 -4.79 -15.22 -1.62
N ASP A 65 -5.82 -15.54 -2.41
CA ASP A 65 -6.37 -16.88 -2.60
C ASP A 65 -5.39 -17.82 -3.33
N MET A 66 -4.39 -17.28 -4.03
CA MET A 66 -3.33 -18.07 -4.67
C MET A 66 -2.24 -18.51 -3.69
N ALA A 67 -2.22 -17.97 -2.47
CA ALA A 67 -1.21 -18.27 -1.47
C ALA A 67 -1.24 -19.75 -1.05
N GLY A 68 -0.10 -20.42 -1.14
CA GLY A 68 0.10 -21.71 -0.49
C GLY A 68 0.18 -21.61 1.04
N PRO A 69 0.51 -22.72 1.73
CA PRO A 69 0.53 -22.77 3.19
C PRO A 69 1.50 -21.79 3.85
N VAL A 70 2.66 -21.53 3.23
CA VAL A 70 3.70 -20.64 3.79
C VAL A 70 3.26 -19.19 3.69
N ALA A 71 2.71 -18.78 2.55
CA ALA A 71 2.20 -17.44 2.36
C ALA A 71 0.92 -17.21 3.18
N LYS A 72 0.03 -18.20 3.25
CA LYS A 72 -1.24 -18.10 3.99
C LYS A 72 -1.05 -17.91 5.49
N ASP A 73 -0.02 -18.52 6.07
CA ASP A 73 0.36 -18.31 7.49
C ASP A 73 0.77 -16.85 7.79
N ALA A 74 1.43 -16.20 6.82
CA ALA A 74 1.83 -14.81 6.93
C ALA A 74 0.70 -13.82 6.63
N ILE A 75 -0.29 -14.18 5.80
CA ILE A 75 -1.40 -13.30 5.41
C ILE A 75 -2.37 -13.11 6.57
N ALA A 76 -2.73 -11.85 6.85
CA ALA A 76 -3.79 -11.53 7.79
C ALA A 76 -5.13 -12.13 7.30
N PRO A 77 -5.80 -12.97 8.11
CA PRO A 77 -7.09 -13.58 7.81
C PRO A 77 -8.10 -12.56 7.30
N TYR A 78 -8.83 -12.96 6.26
CA TYR A 78 -9.83 -12.12 5.63
C TYR A 78 -11.00 -12.97 5.11
N ALA A 79 -12.11 -12.30 4.84
CA ALA A 79 -13.25 -12.85 4.14
C ALA A 79 -13.79 -11.84 3.12
N ILE A 80 -14.43 -12.33 2.07
CA ILE A 80 -15.09 -11.50 1.06
C ILE A 80 -16.61 -11.60 1.21
N PHE A 81 -17.30 -10.47 1.06
CA PHE A 81 -18.75 -10.38 1.03
C PHE A 81 -19.20 -9.27 0.07
N GLU A 82 -20.46 -9.31 -0.35
CA GLU A 82 -21.02 -8.32 -1.28
C GLU A 82 -21.76 -7.19 -0.53
N SER A 83 -21.51 -5.93 -0.90
CA SER A 83 -22.18 -4.75 -0.37
C SER A 83 -23.67 -4.66 -0.78
N GLY A 84 -24.40 -3.70 -0.21
CA GLY A 84 -25.81 -3.44 -0.49
C GLY A 84 -26.79 -4.07 0.50
N PHE A 85 -28.05 -4.29 0.09
CA PHE A 85 -29.10 -4.78 0.99
C PHE A 85 -28.70 -6.10 1.68
N GLY A 86 -28.80 -6.15 3.01
CA GLY A 86 -28.41 -7.31 3.82
C GLY A 86 -26.90 -7.53 3.96
N SER A 87 -26.06 -6.56 3.59
CA SER A 87 -24.60 -6.67 3.67
C SER A 87 -24.07 -6.85 5.09
N LEU A 88 -24.73 -6.31 6.11
CA LEU A 88 -24.34 -6.50 7.51
C LEU A 88 -24.35 -7.98 7.90
N GLU A 89 -25.47 -8.67 7.68
CA GLU A 89 -25.59 -10.10 8.00
C GLU A 89 -24.62 -10.96 7.18
N ARG A 90 -24.38 -10.60 5.91
CA ARG A 90 -23.34 -11.26 5.10
C ARG A 90 -21.95 -11.05 5.67
N ALA A 91 -21.61 -9.83 6.10
CA ALA A 91 -20.32 -9.51 6.70
C ALA A 91 -20.12 -10.28 8.01
N LEU A 92 -21.12 -10.28 8.90
CA LEU A 92 -21.07 -11.00 10.17
C LEU A 92 -20.94 -12.52 9.96
N THR A 93 -21.68 -13.10 9.02
CA THR A 93 -21.56 -14.51 8.64
C THR A 93 -20.16 -14.84 8.11
N ALA A 94 -19.62 -13.99 7.24
CA ALA A 94 -18.28 -14.18 6.67
C ALA A 94 -17.18 -14.06 7.74
N MET A 95 -17.36 -13.17 8.71
CA MET A 95 -16.47 -13.04 9.88
C MET A 95 -16.50 -14.30 10.74
N GLU A 96 -17.70 -14.78 11.10
CA GLU A 96 -17.85 -16.00 11.91
C GLU A 96 -17.19 -17.22 11.25
N GLN A 97 -17.46 -17.43 9.95
CA GLN A 97 -16.87 -18.54 9.18
C GLN A 97 -15.34 -18.47 9.07
N SER A 98 -14.78 -17.26 9.15
CA SER A 98 -13.34 -17.01 9.03
C SER A 98 -12.66 -16.79 10.38
N GLY A 99 -13.38 -16.94 11.49
CA GLY A 99 -12.87 -16.71 12.85
C GLY A 99 -12.46 -15.27 13.14
N LEU A 100 -13.02 -14.29 12.43
CA LEU A 100 -12.72 -12.88 12.61
C LEU A 100 -13.56 -12.29 13.75
N SER A 101 -12.94 -11.40 14.53
CA SER A 101 -13.61 -10.63 15.57
C SER A 101 -13.23 -9.16 15.45
N PHE A 102 -14.07 -8.28 16.00
CA PHE A 102 -13.77 -6.86 16.03
C PHE A 102 -12.56 -6.57 16.93
N PRO A 103 -11.71 -5.56 16.60
CA PRO A 103 -11.82 -4.67 15.43
C PRO A 103 -11.35 -5.32 14.12
N VAL A 104 -11.94 -4.88 13.00
CA VAL A 104 -11.61 -5.34 11.64
C VAL A 104 -11.41 -4.17 10.69
N VAL A 105 -10.72 -4.42 9.58
CA VAL A 105 -10.59 -3.49 8.45
C VAL A 105 -11.55 -3.90 7.35
N VAL A 106 -12.43 -3.00 6.93
CA VAL A 106 -13.29 -3.17 5.76
C VAL A 106 -12.70 -2.38 4.58
N LYS A 107 -12.49 -3.04 3.44
CA LYS A 107 -11.92 -2.40 2.25
C LYS A 107 -12.48 -2.99 0.95
N PRO A 108 -12.60 -2.21 -0.14
CA PRO A 108 -12.96 -2.76 -1.44
C PRO A 108 -11.93 -3.77 -1.93
N ASP A 109 -12.42 -4.87 -2.49
CA ASP A 109 -11.56 -5.92 -3.05
C ASP A 109 -10.71 -5.37 -4.21
N ILE A 110 -11.34 -4.63 -5.12
CA ILE A 110 -10.64 -3.84 -6.16
C ILE A 110 -10.49 -2.41 -5.66
N GLY A 111 -9.26 -1.95 -5.45
CA GLY A 111 -9.00 -0.58 -5.00
C GLY A 111 -7.51 -0.32 -4.79
N CYS A 112 -7.10 0.95 -4.79
CA CYS A 112 -5.71 1.36 -4.59
C CYS A 112 -5.63 2.58 -3.66
N ASN A 113 -4.42 2.87 -3.16
CA ASN A 113 -4.11 4.07 -2.37
C ASN A 113 -4.97 4.23 -1.09
N GLY A 114 -5.42 3.11 -0.53
CA GLY A 114 -6.28 3.06 0.65
C GLY A 114 -7.67 3.66 0.45
N THR A 115 -8.14 3.86 -0.77
CA THR A 115 -9.49 4.39 -1.03
C THR A 115 -10.56 3.41 -0.55
N GLY A 116 -11.54 3.91 0.22
CA GLY A 116 -12.59 3.09 0.81
C GLY A 116 -12.15 2.20 1.98
N VAL A 117 -10.94 2.36 2.51
CA VAL A 117 -10.50 1.60 3.70
C VAL A 117 -11.15 2.20 4.95
N LYS A 118 -11.80 1.36 5.75
CA LYS A 118 -12.52 1.71 6.96
C LYS A 118 -12.07 0.84 8.14
N LEU A 119 -11.82 1.46 9.29
CA LEU A 119 -11.54 0.76 10.54
C LEU A 119 -12.84 0.61 11.32
N VAL A 120 -13.21 -0.62 11.65
CA VAL A 120 -14.50 -0.93 12.28
C VAL A 120 -14.27 -1.65 13.61
N HIS A 121 -14.63 -1.00 14.71
CA HIS A 121 -14.43 -1.51 16.07
C HIS A 121 -15.64 -2.26 16.62
N THR A 122 -16.85 -2.03 16.09
CA THR A 122 -18.07 -2.65 16.61
C THR A 122 -19.06 -2.97 15.50
N ARG A 123 -20.08 -3.78 15.84
CA ARG A 123 -21.19 -4.09 14.92
C ARG A 123 -21.93 -2.82 14.48
N GLU A 124 -22.16 -1.90 15.40
CA GLU A 124 -22.88 -0.64 15.15
C GLU A 124 -22.09 0.22 14.14
N GLN A 125 -20.77 0.31 14.31
CA GLN A 125 -19.92 0.99 13.33
C GLN A 125 -19.95 0.30 11.96
N MET A 126 -20.04 -1.03 11.91
CA MET A 126 -20.19 -1.76 10.65
C MET A 126 -21.50 -1.39 9.95
N GLU A 127 -22.59 -1.32 10.71
CA GLU A 127 -23.92 -0.93 10.21
C GLU A 127 -23.92 0.50 9.63
N ASP A 128 -23.16 1.43 10.21
CA ASP A 128 -23.00 2.80 9.71
C ASP A 128 -22.06 2.89 8.49
N VAL A 129 -21.07 2.00 8.39
CA VAL A 129 -20.03 2.04 7.35
C VAL A 129 -20.52 1.41 6.04
N LEU A 130 -21.20 0.27 6.10
CA LEU A 130 -21.57 -0.50 4.90
C LEU A 130 -22.44 0.29 3.90
N PRO A 131 -23.43 1.11 4.31
CA PRO A 131 -24.24 1.91 3.40
C PRO A 131 -23.46 3.00 2.65
N GLN A 132 -22.22 3.31 3.05
CA GLN A 132 -21.38 4.30 2.36
C GLN A 132 -20.76 3.74 1.08
N PHE A 133 -20.76 2.41 0.90
CA PHE A 133 -20.30 1.77 -0.33
C PHE A 133 -21.46 1.61 -1.31
N PRO A 134 -21.22 1.70 -2.63
CA PRO A 134 -22.23 1.39 -3.63
C PRO A 134 -22.62 -0.10 -3.56
N ASP A 135 -23.85 -0.40 -3.97
CA ASP A 135 -24.37 -1.78 -4.05
C ASP A 135 -23.58 -2.65 -5.04
N ASN A 136 -23.58 -3.96 -4.79
CA ASN A 136 -22.97 -4.99 -5.66
C ASN A 136 -21.46 -4.80 -5.86
N VAL A 137 -20.75 -4.39 -4.81
CA VAL A 137 -19.30 -4.34 -4.76
C VAL A 137 -18.79 -5.39 -3.79
N ALA A 138 -17.78 -6.16 -4.23
CA ALA A 138 -17.05 -7.07 -3.36
C ALA A 138 -16.22 -6.26 -2.35
N LEU A 139 -16.51 -6.47 -1.07
CA LEU A 139 -15.78 -5.92 0.05
C LEU A 139 -15.02 -7.05 0.76
N MET A 140 -13.86 -6.69 1.30
CA MET A 140 -13.03 -7.52 2.15
C MET A 140 -13.17 -7.04 3.59
N VAL A 141 -13.48 -7.97 4.49
CA VAL A 141 -13.28 -7.79 5.93
C VAL A 141 -12.01 -8.54 6.32
N GLN A 142 -11.07 -7.87 6.97
CA GLN A 142 -9.75 -8.41 7.30
C GLN A 142 -9.41 -8.14 8.76
N GLU A 143 -8.70 -9.09 9.39
CA GLU A 143 -8.13 -8.94 10.74
C GLU A 143 -7.32 -7.63 10.84
N LEU A 144 -7.56 -6.85 11.90
CA LEU A 144 -6.69 -5.73 12.24
C LEU A 144 -5.44 -6.25 12.94
N ILE A 145 -4.29 -6.14 12.28
CA ILE A 145 -2.99 -6.40 12.91
C ILE A 145 -2.54 -5.14 13.66
N ASP A 146 -2.41 -5.26 14.98
CA ASP A 146 -2.12 -4.16 15.92
C ASP A 146 -0.62 -3.89 16.13
N TYR A 147 0.25 -4.58 15.38
CA TYR A 147 1.68 -4.38 15.49
C TYR A 147 2.09 -2.93 15.12
N PRO A 148 3.06 -2.35 15.85
CA PRO A 148 3.36 -0.92 15.77
C PRO A 148 4.11 -0.52 14.49
N VAL A 149 4.84 -1.44 13.86
CA VAL A 149 5.64 -1.15 12.66
C VAL A 149 4.91 -1.61 11.42
N GLU A 150 4.65 -0.70 10.49
CA GLU A 150 4.18 -1.00 9.14
C GLU A 150 5.31 -0.77 8.13
N ALA A 151 5.61 -1.78 7.31
CA ALA A 151 6.67 -1.72 6.32
C ALA A 151 6.18 -2.16 4.93
N GLY A 152 6.56 -1.42 3.89
CA GLY A 152 6.42 -1.84 2.50
C GLY A 152 7.72 -2.46 1.99
N LEU A 153 7.68 -3.74 1.63
CA LEU A 153 8.81 -4.52 1.13
C LEU A 153 8.66 -4.76 -0.36
N PHE A 154 9.58 -4.23 -1.17
CA PHE A 154 9.52 -4.39 -2.62
C PHE A 154 10.36 -5.58 -3.08
N TYR A 155 9.69 -6.63 -3.52
CA TYR A 155 10.27 -7.89 -3.92
C TYR A 155 10.41 -8.00 -5.44
N ILE A 156 11.57 -8.47 -5.90
CA ILE A 156 11.83 -8.77 -7.30
C ILE A 156 12.55 -10.11 -7.43
N ARG A 157 12.03 -10.99 -8.28
CA ARG A 157 12.66 -12.24 -8.72
C ARG A 157 12.45 -12.40 -10.22
N HIS A 158 13.51 -12.65 -10.98
CA HIS A 158 13.34 -12.99 -12.39
C HIS A 158 12.91 -14.44 -12.54
N PRO A 159 12.17 -14.80 -13.62
CA PRO A 159 11.66 -16.15 -13.78
C PRO A 159 12.76 -17.23 -13.85
N ASP A 160 13.97 -16.88 -14.26
CA ASP A 160 15.16 -17.74 -14.34
C ASP A 160 15.99 -17.76 -13.04
N GLN A 161 15.60 -16.97 -12.04
CA GLN A 161 16.29 -16.89 -10.77
C GLN A 161 15.64 -17.80 -9.73
N THR A 162 16.48 -18.52 -9.00
CA THR A 162 16.06 -19.37 -7.89
C THR A 162 15.80 -18.57 -6.62
N GLN A 163 16.26 -17.33 -6.51
CA GLN A 163 16.07 -16.46 -5.34
C GLN A 163 15.68 -15.06 -5.79
N GLY A 164 14.71 -14.46 -5.10
CA GLY A 164 14.40 -13.05 -5.22
C GLY A 164 15.24 -12.17 -4.30
N ARG A 165 15.01 -10.87 -4.40
CA ARG A 165 15.66 -9.86 -3.57
C ARG A 165 14.68 -8.78 -3.15
N ILE A 166 14.95 -8.18 -2.00
CA ILE A 166 14.29 -6.94 -1.56
C ILE A 166 15.07 -5.77 -2.15
N THR A 167 14.35 -4.86 -2.82
CA THR A 167 14.93 -3.69 -3.51
C THR A 167 14.52 -2.37 -2.88
N SER A 168 13.53 -2.40 -1.99
CA SER A 168 13.05 -1.26 -1.22
C SER A 168 12.45 -1.78 0.08
N VAL A 169 12.75 -1.08 1.17
CA VAL A 169 12.06 -1.20 2.46
C VAL A 169 11.60 0.20 2.82
N THR A 170 10.34 0.35 3.23
CA THR A 170 9.77 1.65 3.56
C THR A 170 8.94 1.55 4.80
N TYR A 171 9.30 2.30 5.84
CA TYR A 171 8.46 2.41 7.03
C TYR A 171 7.37 3.45 6.79
N LYS A 172 6.14 3.08 7.12
CA LYS A 172 4.97 3.96 7.00
C LYS A 172 4.56 4.41 8.39
N GLU A 173 4.83 5.66 8.70
CA GLU A 173 4.55 6.24 10.01
C GLU A 173 3.29 7.11 9.94
N ALA A 174 2.35 6.87 10.84
CA ALA A 174 1.25 7.79 11.06
C ALA A 174 1.78 9.02 11.84
N PRO A 175 1.61 10.25 11.34
CA PRO A 175 1.82 11.45 12.15
C PRO A 175 0.96 11.41 13.42
N VAL A 176 1.60 11.68 14.56
CA VAL A 176 0.95 11.68 15.88
C VAL A 176 1.12 13.05 16.51
N LEU A 177 0.01 13.68 16.87
CA LEU A 177 0.03 14.88 17.73
C LEU A 177 0.15 14.45 19.19
N THR A 178 0.89 15.24 19.96
CA THR A 178 0.97 15.10 21.42
C THR A 178 0.35 16.32 22.07
N GLY A 179 -0.66 16.10 22.91
CA GLY A 179 -1.35 17.15 23.63
C GLY A 179 -0.45 17.81 24.67
N ASN A 180 -0.61 19.12 24.82
CA ASN A 180 0.08 19.94 25.83
C ASN A 180 -0.89 20.52 26.88
N GLY A 181 -2.15 20.05 26.90
CA GLY A 181 -3.19 20.49 27.83
C GLY A 181 -3.69 21.93 27.61
N ARG A 182 -3.22 22.64 26.59
CA ARG A 182 -3.51 24.09 26.40
C ARG A 182 -3.91 24.46 24.98
N SER A 183 -3.19 23.96 23.99
CA SER A 183 -3.43 24.27 22.58
C SER A 183 -4.47 23.35 21.96
N THR A 184 -5.24 23.92 21.03
CA THR A 184 -6.19 23.14 20.24
C THR A 184 -5.46 22.19 19.28
N ILE A 185 -6.16 21.16 18.79
CA ILE A 185 -5.63 20.25 17.76
C ILE A 185 -5.16 21.06 16.53
N GLU A 186 -5.94 22.03 16.07
CA GLU A 186 -5.57 22.91 14.96
C GLU A 186 -4.26 23.68 15.24
N GLU A 187 -4.12 24.29 16.41
CA GLU A 187 -2.88 24.99 16.78
C GLU A 187 -1.67 24.06 16.83
N LEU A 188 -1.85 22.83 17.33
CA LEU A 188 -0.79 21.84 17.37
C LEU A 188 -0.35 21.43 15.95
N ILE A 189 -1.30 21.22 15.03
CA ILE A 189 -1.01 20.94 13.61
C ILE A 189 -0.25 22.10 12.98
N MET A 190 -0.73 23.33 13.15
CA MET A 190 -0.13 24.51 12.53
C MET A 190 1.28 24.82 13.05
N ARG A 191 1.59 24.42 14.29
CA ARG A 191 2.93 24.58 14.90
C ARG A 191 3.88 23.43 14.59
N ASP A 192 3.37 22.27 14.17
CA ASP A 192 4.22 21.14 13.83
C ASP A 192 5.09 21.48 12.60
N PRO A 193 6.41 21.23 12.63
CA PRO A 193 7.32 21.60 11.55
C PRO A 193 6.94 21.02 10.18
N ARG A 194 6.33 19.83 10.16
CA ARG A 194 5.87 19.15 8.95
C ARG A 194 4.39 19.41 8.69
N MET A 195 3.53 19.15 9.68
CA MET A 195 2.08 19.22 9.47
C MET A 195 1.62 20.64 9.18
N GLY A 196 2.27 21.65 9.75
CA GLY A 196 1.98 23.06 9.50
C GLY A 196 2.29 23.50 8.07
N GLN A 197 3.07 22.74 7.30
CA GLN A 197 3.31 23.00 5.87
C GLN A 197 2.26 22.37 4.96
N VAL A 198 1.54 21.36 5.46
CA VAL A 198 0.48 20.65 4.72
C VAL A 198 -0.80 20.43 5.54
N PRO A 199 -1.33 21.47 6.23
CA PRO A 199 -2.49 21.32 7.12
C PRO A 199 -3.75 20.83 6.38
N GLN A 200 -3.85 21.10 5.08
CA GLN A 200 -4.94 20.64 4.21
C GLN A 200 -5.08 19.11 4.15
N LEU A 201 -4.03 18.34 4.49
CA LEU A 201 -4.10 16.88 4.54
C LEU A 201 -4.73 16.35 5.84
N TYR A 202 -4.69 17.15 6.91
CA TYR A 202 -5.04 16.73 8.26
C TYR A 202 -6.34 17.36 8.77
N LEU A 203 -6.53 18.66 8.57
CA LEU A 203 -7.69 19.38 9.12
C LEU A 203 -9.04 18.79 8.67
N PRO A 204 -9.25 18.40 7.39
CA PRO A 204 -10.53 17.82 6.97
C PRO A 204 -10.88 16.49 7.67
N ARG A 205 -9.90 15.81 8.28
CA ARG A 205 -10.09 14.52 8.98
C ARG A 205 -10.55 14.68 10.43
N LEU A 206 -10.51 15.90 10.97
CA LEU A 206 -10.84 16.15 12.38
C LEU A 206 -12.35 16.16 12.65
N ALA A 207 -13.17 16.27 11.61
CA ALA A 207 -14.64 16.18 11.68
C ALA A 207 -15.26 17.07 12.77
N GLY A 208 -14.81 18.32 12.90
CA GLY A 208 -15.35 19.27 13.89
C GLY A 208 -14.59 19.31 15.23
N ARG A 209 -13.52 18.51 15.38
CA ARG A 209 -12.67 18.47 16.60
C ARG A 209 -11.52 19.48 16.58
N GLU A 210 -11.46 20.38 15.59
CA GLU A 210 -10.32 21.29 15.36
C GLU A 210 -9.99 22.12 16.61
N LYS A 211 -11.04 22.55 17.33
CA LYS A 211 -10.94 23.38 18.54
C LYS A 211 -10.81 22.58 19.85
N THR A 212 -10.79 21.26 19.80
CA THR A 212 -10.58 20.43 20.99
C THR A 212 -9.16 20.60 21.50
N VAL A 213 -8.99 20.69 22.82
CA VAL A 213 -7.67 20.68 23.49
C VAL A 213 -7.38 19.26 23.96
N LEU A 214 -6.27 18.69 23.50
CA LEU A 214 -5.79 17.38 23.95
C LEU A 214 -5.15 17.49 25.33
N ALA A 215 -5.40 16.50 26.19
CA ALA A 215 -4.78 16.44 27.51
C ALA A 215 -3.24 16.34 27.38
N GLU A 216 -2.53 16.77 28.43
CA GLU A 216 -1.06 16.71 28.43
C GLU A 216 -0.59 15.24 28.28
N GLY A 217 0.22 14.98 27.25
CA GLY A 217 0.72 13.65 26.91
C GLY A 217 -0.25 12.76 26.11
N GLU A 218 -1.48 13.21 25.86
CA GLU A 218 -2.43 12.48 25.01
C GLU A 218 -1.90 12.40 23.57
N ARG A 219 -1.90 11.20 23.00
CA ARG A 219 -1.40 10.95 21.64
C ARG A 219 -2.56 10.74 20.67
N LEU A 220 -2.60 11.53 19.61
CA LEU A 220 -3.63 11.43 18.57
C LEU A 220 -2.98 11.16 17.20
N PRO A 221 -3.04 9.91 16.69
CA PRO A 221 -2.73 9.61 15.29
C PRO A 221 -3.74 10.31 14.37
N LEU A 222 -3.26 10.99 13.32
CA LEU A 222 -4.12 11.75 12.42
C LEU A 222 -4.57 10.99 11.16
N VAL A 223 -3.93 9.85 10.87
CA VAL A 223 -4.21 9.02 9.70
C VAL A 223 -4.13 7.56 10.10
N PHE A 224 -5.10 6.76 9.66
CA PHE A 224 -5.04 5.31 9.81
C PHE A 224 -4.32 4.64 8.63
N ALA A 225 -4.73 4.98 7.41
CA ALA A 225 -4.14 4.38 6.20
C ALA A 225 -2.71 4.88 5.92
N GLY A 226 -1.76 3.96 5.73
CA GLY A 226 -0.36 4.22 5.38
C GLY A 226 -0.15 4.73 3.94
N ASN A 227 -0.60 5.95 3.62
CA ASN A 227 -0.47 6.58 2.31
C ASN A 227 0.14 7.98 2.39
N HIS A 228 1.28 8.19 1.71
CA HIS A 228 2.00 9.48 1.70
C HIS A 228 1.15 10.66 1.22
N CYS A 229 0.39 10.49 0.13
CA CYS A 229 -0.51 11.52 -0.40
C CYS A 229 -1.62 11.92 0.59
N LYS A 230 -1.84 11.12 1.63
CA LYS A 230 -2.87 11.32 2.65
C LYS A 230 -2.29 11.72 4.01
N GLY A 231 -0.98 11.98 4.08
CA GLY A 231 -0.32 12.54 5.24
C GLY A 231 0.57 11.57 6.04
N SER A 232 0.63 10.28 5.68
CA SER A 232 1.62 9.37 6.29
C SER A 232 3.04 9.77 5.93
N VAL A 233 3.98 9.56 6.85
CA VAL A 233 5.40 9.83 6.63
C VAL A 233 6.06 8.53 6.18
N PHE A 234 6.72 8.55 5.03
CA PHE A 234 7.49 7.41 4.54
C PHE A 234 8.96 7.62 4.88
N ARG A 235 9.59 6.57 5.44
CA ARG A 235 11.03 6.56 5.72
C ARG A 235 11.71 5.44 4.96
N ASP A 236 12.88 5.74 4.39
CA ASP A 236 13.73 4.78 3.71
C ASP A 236 14.37 3.84 4.74
N GLY A 237 13.94 2.58 4.73
CA GLY A 237 14.43 1.51 5.59
C GLY A 237 15.36 0.54 4.87
N ARG A 238 15.88 0.87 3.68
CA ARG A 238 16.68 -0.10 2.89
C ARG A 238 17.90 -0.62 3.65
N ALA A 239 18.48 0.18 4.54
CA ALA A 239 19.59 -0.21 5.40
C ALA A 239 19.27 -1.39 6.34
N ASP A 240 17.98 -1.62 6.62
CA ASP A 240 17.49 -2.71 7.49
C ASP A 240 17.21 -4.01 6.70
N THR A 241 17.59 -4.07 5.42
CA THR A 241 17.46 -5.29 4.63
C THR A 241 18.54 -6.28 5.02
N THR A 242 18.15 -7.46 5.51
CA THR A 242 19.05 -8.55 5.90
C THR A 242 18.89 -9.78 4.99
N PRO A 243 19.87 -10.71 4.98
CA PRO A 243 19.71 -12.01 4.36
C PRO A 243 18.51 -12.81 4.89
N GLU A 244 18.25 -12.75 6.20
CA GLU A 244 17.18 -13.47 6.88
C GLU A 244 15.80 -12.97 6.42
N LEU A 245 15.60 -11.65 6.42
CA LEU A 245 14.38 -11.02 5.91
C LEU A 245 14.17 -11.35 4.42
N THR A 246 15.24 -11.27 3.63
CA THR A 246 15.17 -11.58 2.19
C THR A 246 14.78 -13.04 1.97
N ALA A 247 15.38 -13.98 2.71
CA ALA A 247 15.08 -15.40 2.61
C ALA A 247 13.65 -15.73 3.03
N ARG A 248 13.16 -15.13 4.14
CA ARG A 248 11.77 -15.30 4.59
C ARG A 248 10.79 -14.79 3.55
N LEU A 249 10.96 -13.54 3.07
CA LEU A 249 10.05 -12.97 2.09
C LEU A 249 10.09 -13.74 0.77
N ASP A 250 11.26 -14.20 0.33
CA ASP A 250 11.40 -15.02 -0.87
C ASP A 250 10.67 -16.36 -0.74
N ALA A 251 10.73 -17.01 0.43
CA ALA A 251 9.96 -18.23 0.69
C ALA A 251 8.44 -18.00 0.61
N ILE A 252 7.95 -16.91 1.22
CA ILE A 252 6.53 -16.52 1.15
C ILE A 252 6.12 -16.21 -0.30
N MET A 253 6.90 -15.39 -1.03
CA MET A 253 6.52 -14.95 -2.37
C MET A 253 6.63 -16.07 -3.43
N LYS A 254 7.50 -17.07 -3.23
CA LYS A 254 7.53 -18.26 -4.09
C LYS A 254 6.32 -19.16 -3.90
N ASP A 255 5.70 -19.11 -2.72
CA ASP A 255 4.49 -19.86 -2.39
C ASP A 255 3.22 -19.21 -2.96
N VAL A 256 3.35 -18.02 -3.55
CA VAL A 256 2.36 -17.42 -4.46
C VAL A 256 2.78 -17.73 -5.91
N PRO A 257 2.06 -18.62 -6.62
CA PRO A 257 2.44 -19.07 -7.95
C PRO A 257 2.70 -17.92 -8.92
N ASP A 258 3.85 -17.97 -9.61
CA ASP A 258 4.23 -17.01 -10.65
C ASP A 258 4.20 -15.53 -10.19
N PHE A 259 4.46 -15.27 -8.90
CA PHE A 259 4.74 -13.92 -8.41
C PHE A 259 6.24 -13.59 -8.53
N TYR A 260 6.53 -12.47 -9.18
CA TYR A 260 7.89 -12.08 -9.56
C TYR A 260 8.23 -10.62 -9.23
N PHE A 261 7.23 -9.73 -9.19
CA PHE A 261 7.46 -8.30 -9.01
C PHE A 261 6.32 -7.64 -8.24
N GLY A 262 6.62 -6.99 -7.12
CA GLY A 262 5.61 -6.22 -6.42
C GLY A 262 5.99 -5.79 -5.01
N ARG A 263 5.08 -5.05 -4.38
CA ARG A 263 5.23 -4.59 -3.00
C ARG A 263 4.34 -5.39 -2.06
N VAL A 264 4.94 -5.90 -1.00
CA VAL A 264 4.27 -6.58 0.10
C VAL A 264 4.24 -5.62 1.29
N ASP A 265 3.05 -5.21 1.71
CA ASP A 265 2.88 -4.38 2.89
C ASP A 265 2.63 -5.29 4.09
N VAL A 266 3.49 -5.15 5.11
CA VAL A 266 3.51 -5.99 6.32
C VAL A 266 3.40 -5.16 7.60
N LYS A 267 2.86 -5.78 8.64
CA LYS A 267 2.88 -5.32 10.03
C LYS A 267 3.81 -6.25 10.82
N VAL A 268 4.68 -5.69 11.67
CA VAL A 268 5.70 -6.41 12.44
C VAL A 268 5.86 -5.82 13.84
N PRO A 269 6.20 -6.62 14.87
CA PRO A 269 6.24 -6.15 16.25
C PRO A 269 7.38 -5.16 16.50
N SER A 270 8.50 -5.27 15.77
CA SER A 270 9.62 -4.33 15.84
C SER A 270 10.46 -4.36 14.56
N ILE A 271 11.37 -3.38 14.41
CA ILE A 271 12.34 -3.35 13.31
C ILE A 271 13.27 -4.56 13.39
N GLU A 272 13.67 -4.99 14.58
CA GLU A 272 14.53 -6.15 14.78
C GLU A 272 13.82 -7.45 14.37
N ALA A 273 12.52 -7.58 14.63
CA ALA A 273 11.73 -8.71 14.14
C ALA A 273 11.65 -8.72 12.60
N LEU A 274 11.47 -7.54 11.98
CA LEU A 274 11.54 -7.40 10.53
C LEU A 274 12.90 -7.86 9.99
N GLN A 275 14.00 -7.39 10.57
CA GLN A 275 15.36 -7.78 10.20
C GLN A 275 15.60 -9.30 10.37
N ARG A 276 14.93 -9.97 11.29
CA ARG A 276 15.02 -11.44 11.43
C ARG A 276 14.03 -12.20 10.54
N GLY A 277 13.10 -11.51 9.86
CA GLY A 277 12.03 -12.15 9.10
C GLY A 277 11.00 -12.86 9.98
N GLU A 278 10.82 -12.41 11.22
CA GLU A 278 9.90 -12.98 12.21
C GLU A 278 8.57 -12.22 12.21
N ASP A 279 7.47 -12.92 12.48
CA ASP A 279 6.12 -12.35 12.67
C ASP A 279 5.67 -11.38 11.57
N LEU A 280 6.05 -11.68 10.31
CA LEU A 280 5.62 -10.91 9.15
C LEU A 280 4.12 -11.13 8.91
N ARG A 281 3.28 -10.16 9.29
CA ARG A 281 1.84 -10.18 9.02
C ARG A 281 1.54 -9.36 7.77
N ILE A 282 1.24 -10.03 6.65
CA ILE A 282 0.95 -9.41 5.35
C ILE A 282 -0.47 -8.88 5.34
N ILE A 283 -0.62 -7.59 5.09
CA ILE A 283 -1.91 -6.89 4.99
C ILE A 283 -2.28 -6.57 3.53
N GLU A 284 -1.30 -6.51 2.63
CA GLU A 284 -1.51 -6.29 1.20
C GLU A 284 -0.36 -6.85 0.35
N ILE A 285 -0.70 -7.45 -0.80
CA ILE A 285 0.25 -7.82 -1.85
C ILE A 285 -0.16 -7.06 -3.12
N ASN A 286 0.74 -6.22 -3.62
CA ASN A 286 0.51 -5.40 -4.80
C ASN A 286 1.44 -5.84 -5.95
N GLY A 287 0.95 -5.82 -7.19
CA GLY A 287 1.72 -6.21 -8.37
C GLY A 287 2.48 -5.07 -9.04
N VAL A 288 2.50 -5.08 -10.38
CA VAL A 288 3.29 -4.16 -11.24
C VAL A 288 2.97 -2.68 -11.03
N GLY A 289 1.75 -2.34 -10.63
CA GLY A 289 1.32 -0.97 -10.35
C GLY A 289 1.85 -0.43 -9.03
N SER A 290 2.45 -1.27 -8.19
CA SER A 290 3.10 -0.82 -6.97
C SER A 290 4.42 -0.10 -7.23
N GLU A 291 4.69 0.88 -6.38
CA GLU A 291 5.88 1.72 -6.45
C GLU A 291 6.84 1.39 -5.30
N ALA A 292 8.14 1.54 -5.55
CA ALA A 292 9.17 1.48 -4.54
C ALA A 292 9.14 2.77 -3.70
N ILE A 293 8.25 2.80 -2.72
CA ILE A 293 7.85 4.00 -1.99
C ILE A 293 8.90 4.60 -1.04
N HIS A 294 10.09 4.00 -0.90
CA HIS A 294 11.22 4.61 -0.18
C HIS A 294 11.63 5.96 -0.77
N ILE A 295 11.34 6.16 -2.06
CA ILE A 295 11.65 7.40 -2.77
C ILE A 295 10.96 8.63 -2.17
N TRP A 296 9.90 8.45 -1.38
CA TRP A 296 9.17 9.54 -0.74
C TRP A 296 9.76 9.95 0.61
N ASP A 297 10.86 9.31 1.06
CA ASP A 297 11.61 9.81 2.21
C ASP A 297 12.10 11.24 1.93
N ARG A 298 11.94 12.12 2.92
CA ARG A 298 12.37 13.53 2.85
C ARG A 298 13.83 13.74 2.45
N ARG A 299 14.69 12.74 2.67
CA ARG A 299 16.12 12.74 2.34
C ARG A 299 16.41 12.32 0.91
N THR A 300 15.44 11.73 0.20
CA THR A 300 15.62 11.27 -1.17
C THR A 300 15.72 12.45 -2.14
N THR A 301 16.75 12.45 -2.98
CA THR A 301 16.89 13.42 -4.06
C THR A 301 16.07 13.04 -5.29
N LEU A 302 15.70 14.02 -6.12
CA LEU A 302 14.94 13.76 -7.36
C LEU A 302 15.66 12.76 -8.30
N TRP A 303 17.00 12.83 -8.35
CA TRP A 303 17.80 11.90 -9.15
C TRP A 303 17.72 10.47 -8.62
N GLU A 304 17.81 10.28 -7.30
CA GLU A 304 17.66 8.96 -6.66
C GLU A 304 16.26 8.39 -6.90
N ALA A 305 15.22 9.21 -6.76
CA ALA A 305 13.85 8.82 -7.02
C ALA A 305 13.66 8.32 -8.46
N TYR A 306 14.08 9.09 -9.47
CA TYR A 306 13.97 8.66 -10.87
C TYR A 306 14.85 7.46 -11.19
N ARG A 307 16.06 7.38 -10.65
CA ARG A 307 16.95 6.21 -10.83
C ARG A 307 16.29 4.95 -10.28
N ALA A 308 15.69 5.01 -9.09
CA ALA A 308 14.95 3.90 -8.51
C ALA A 308 13.79 3.50 -9.41
N GLN A 309 12.97 4.46 -9.84
CA GLN A 309 11.78 4.21 -10.66
C GLN A 309 12.12 3.59 -12.00
N PHE A 310 13.04 4.19 -12.76
CA PHE A 310 13.47 3.63 -14.04
C PHE A 310 14.07 2.23 -13.89
N SER A 311 14.81 1.97 -12.80
CA SER A 311 15.31 0.63 -12.50
C SER A 311 14.18 -0.38 -12.30
N HIS A 312 13.16 -0.04 -11.49
CA HIS A 312 12.01 -0.91 -11.21
C HIS A 312 11.18 -1.19 -12.47
N TYR A 313 10.81 -0.15 -13.23
CA TYR A 313 10.11 -0.32 -14.50
C TYR A 313 10.95 -1.11 -15.52
N ARG A 314 12.27 -0.94 -15.54
CA ARG A 314 13.12 -1.81 -16.36
C ARG A 314 13.00 -3.28 -15.97
N GLN A 315 12.89 -3.59 -14.67
CA GLN A 315 12.69 -4.97 -14.22
C GLN A 315 11.34 -5.53 -14.69
N THR A 316 10.25 -4.76 -14.64
CA THR A 316 8.94 -5.26 -15.10
C THR A 316 8.95 -5.63 -16.58
N PHE A 317 9.64 -4.83 -17.42
CA PHE A 317 9.83 -5.17 -18.83
C PHE A 317 10.68 -6.43 -19.04
N LEU A 318 11.77 -6.60 -18.28
CA LEU A 318 12.63 -7.78 -18.38
C LEU A 318 11.90 -9.06 -17.95
N ILE A 319 11.24 -9.03 -16.79
CA ILE A 319 10.48 -10.16 -16.25
C ILE A 319 9.31 -10.49 -17.18
N GLY A 320 8.55 -9.47 -17.61
CA GLY A 320 7.44 -9.64 -18.55
C GLY A 320 7.88 -10.23 -19.89
N ALA A 321 9.02 -9.79 -20.43
CA ALA A 321 9.57 -10.36 -21.66
C ALA A 321 10.04 -11.81 -21.48
N ALA A 322 10.68 -12.13 -20.35
CA ALA A 322 11.08 -13.49 -20.02
C ALA A 322 9.87 -14.42 -19.87
N ASN A 323 8.81 -13.98 -19.19
CA ASN A 323 7.57 -14.73 -19.08
C ASN A 323 6.85 -14.87 -20.43
N LYS A 324 6.84 -13.84 -21.26
CA LYS A 324 6.30 -13.92 -22.62
C LYS A 324 7.06 -14.94 -23.48
N ALA A 325 8.38 -15.00 -23.37
CA ALA A 325 9.20 -16.01 -24.04
C ALA A 325 8.90 -17.45 -23.53
N ARG A 326 8.41 -17.59 -22.30
CA ARG A 326 7.91 -18.86 -21.72
C ARG A 326 6.46 -19.21 -22.11
N GLY A 327 5.81 -18.39 -22.94
CA GLY A 327 4.46 -18.63 -23.45
C GLY A 327 3.34 -17.87 -22.72
N TRP A 328 3.66 -17.06 -21.71
CA TRP A 328 2.67 -16.20 -21.07
C TRP A 328 2.22 -15.07 -22.00
N LYS A 329 0.96 -14.65 -21.86
CA LYS A 329 0.37 -13.57 -22.66
C LYS A 329 0.40 -12.26 -21.91
N THR A 330 0.55 -11.16 -22.65
CA THR A 330 0.31 -9.82 -22.14
C THR A 330 -1.18 -9.50 -22.22
N SER A 331 -1.64 -8.50 -21.46
CA SER A 331 -3.07 -8.11 -21.45
C SER A 331 -3.47 -7.32 -22.70
N GLY A 332 -2.50 -6.85 -23.48
CA GLY A 332 -2.73 -5.95 -24.60
C GLY A 332 -3.17 -4.55 -24.17
N ALA A 333 -3.04 -3.57 -25.07
CA ALA A 333 -3.42 -2.18 -24.80
C ALA A 333 -4.91 -2.02 -24.44
N PHE A 334 -5.79 -2.77 -25.11
CA PHE A 334 -7.22 -2.76 -24.84
C PHE A 334 -7.57 -3.37 -23.48
N GLY A 335 -6.92 -4.48 -23.09
CA GLY A 335 -7.12 -5.10 -21.78
C GLY A 335 -6.71 -4.16 -20.65
N MET A 336 -5.53 -3.53 -20.76
CA MET A 336 -5.09 -2.53 -19.80
C MET A 336 -6.07 -1.34 -19.70
N LEU A 337 -6.51 -0.80 -20.83
CA LEU A 337 -7.46 0.32 -20.84
C LEU A 337 -8.81 -0.04 -20.20
N HIS A 338 -9.29 -1.26 -20.44
CA HIS A 338 -10.53 -1.77 -19.85
C HIS A 338 -10.42 -1.86 -18.32
N SER A 339 -9.39 -2.55 -17.80
CA SER A 339 -9.19 -2.71 -16.36
C SER A 339 -8.95 -1.35 -15.67
N TRP A 340 -8.21 -0.44 -16.31
CA TRP A 340 -8.01 0.93 -15.78
C TRP A 340 -9.32 1.73 -15.71
N ARG A 341 -10.18 1.68 -16.74
CA ARG A 341 -11.49 2.36 -16.72
C ARG A 341 -12.40 1.77 -15.65
N LYS A 342 -12.44 0.45 -15.51
CA LYS A 342 -13.17 -0.26 -14.46
C LYS A 342 -12.71 0.22 -13.07
N GLN A 343 -11.41 0.19 -12.80
CA GLN A 343 -10.85 0.65 -11.52
C GLN A 343 -11.17 2.12 -11.24
N ARG A 344 -11.03 3.03 -12.22
CA ARG A 344 -11.35 4.45 -12.02
C ARG A 344 -12.82 4.69 -11.67
N ARG A 345 -13.73 3.97 -12.32
CA ARG A 345 -15.17 4.08 -12.03
C ARG A 345 -15.48 3.63 -10.60
N LEU A 346 -14.88 2.52 -10.17
CA LEU A 346 -15.02 1.99 -8.82
C LEU A 346 -14.45 2.96 -7.77
N LEU A 347 -13.21 3.41 -7.94
CA LEU A 347 -12.57 4.34 -7.00
C LEU A 347 -13.34 5.65 -6.82
N ALA A 348 -13.96 6.16 -7.89
CA ALA A 348 -14.79 7.38 -7.83
C ALA A 348 -16.11 7.17 -7.06
N SER A 349 -16.53 5.93 -6.84
CA SER A 349 -17.77 5.58 -6.14
C SER A 349 -17.58 5.23 -4.66
N TYR A 350 -16.34 5.07 -4.20
CA TYR A 350 -16.05 4.64 -2.83
C TYR A 350 -16.00 5.80 -1.85
N PRO A 351 -16.31 5.55 -0.55
CA PRO A 351 -16.22 6.57 0.47
C PRO A 351 -14.77 7.01 0.72
N MET A 352 -14.62 8.16 1.39
CA MET A 352 -13.32 8.57 1.91
C MET A 352 -12.81 7.55 2.93
N ASN A 353 -11.50 7.34 2.94
CA ASN A 353 -10.87 6.44 3.89
C ASN A 353 -10.70 7.09 5.26
N ASP A 354 -10.59 6.24 6.28
CA ASP A 354 -10.22 6.68 7.63
C ASP A 354 -8.73 7.05 7.74
#